data_AF-A0A0E0EHP1-F1
#
_entry.id   AF-A0A0E0EHP1-F1
#
_cell.length_a   1.000
_cell.length_b   1.000
_cell.length_c   1.000
_cell.angle_alpha   90.00
_cell.angle_beta   90.00
_cell.angle_gamma   90.00
#
_symmetry.space_group_name_H-M   'P 1'
#
loop_
_entity.id
_entity.type
_entity.pdbx_description
1 polymer ?
#
loop_
_entity_poly.entity_id
_entity_poly.type
_entity_poly.pdbx_seq_one_letter_code
_entity_poly.pdbx_strand_id
1 'polypeptide(L)'
;MERARAPAMAAAVMVAAVLAGQAMAAGATTYTVGAPDGLWDMETDYKEWVARRTFHPGDKLTFTYSRELHDVVEVTKAGYDACSSANNISAFRSGNDLVALTAVGTRYFLCGLTGHCGSGMKIRIDVLAAASSGPAAAAGPGAAAAPLPSTSSSVTTAVAGSRLVLVLLYALLPLW
;
A
#
# COMPACT_ATOMS: atom_id res chain seq x y z
N MET A 1 27.45 41.26 22.82
CA MET A 1 26.84 40.85 21.54
C MET A 1 25.90 39.69 21.81
N GLU A 2 24.73 40.00 22.35
CA GLU A 2 23.60 39.07 22.49
C GLU A 2 22.53 39.46 21.47
N ARG A 3 21.71 38.49 21.07
CA ARG A 3 20.61 38.55 20.07
C ARG A 3 21.01 38.37 18.60
N ALA A 4 21.26 37.12 18.23
CA ALA A 4 20.92 36.62 16.88
C ALA A 4 20.48 35.14 16.85
N ARG A 5 20.26 34.48 17.99
CA ARG A 5 19.90 33.04 18.04
C ARG A 5 18.40 32.75 18.03
N ALA A 6 17.54 33.74 18.21
CA ALA A 6 16.10 33.53 18.39
C ALA A 6 15.32 33.12 17.11
N PRO A 7 15.51 33.73 15.92
CA PRO A 7 14.65 33.43 14.77
C PRO A 7 15.01 32.11 14.08
N ALA A 8 16.30 31.74 14.06
CA ALA A 8 16.77 30.52 13.40
C ALA A 8 16.38 29.25 14.17
N MET A 9 16.41 29.30 15.50
CA MET A 9 15.98 28.17 16.35
C MET A 9 14.46 27.93 16.25
N ALA A 10 13.66 29.00 16.20
CA ALA A 10 12.21 28.90 16.04
C ALA A 10 11.82 28.29 14.67
N ALA A 11 12.50 28.69 13.59
CA ALA A 11 12.27 28.14 12.26
C ALA A 11 12.65 26.65 12.17
N ALA A 12 13.78 26.24 12.76
CA ALA A 12 14.23 24.85 12.76
C ALA A 12 13.31 23.91 13.56
N VAL A 13 12.76 24.37 14.69
CA VAL A 13 11.81 23.60 15.51
C VAL A 13 10.47 23.41 14.79
N MET A 14 10.00 24.42 14.05
CA MET A 14 8.76 24.32 13.25
C MET A 14 8.90 23.34 12.07
N VAL A 15 10.05 23.31 11.39
CA VAL A 15 10.31 22.37 10.28
C VAL A 15 10.43 20.92 10.78
N ALA A 16 11.04 20.69 11.95
CA ALA A 16 11.12 19.36 12.56
C ALA A 16 9.76 18.84 13.05
N ALA A 17 8.89 19.71 13.56
CA ALA A 17 7.55 19.34 14.00
C ALA A 17 6.61 18.96 12.83
N VAL A 18 6.75 19.61 11.66
CA VAL A 18 5.99 19.25 10.44
C VAL A 18 6.41 17.89 9.88
N LEU A 19 7.67 17.48 10.09
CA LEU A 19 8.18 16.16 9.68
C LEU A 19 7.79 15.02 10.64
N ALA A 20 7.43 15.32 11.89
CA ALA A 20 7.09 14.32 12.90
C ALA A 20 5.59 13.96 12.97
N GLY A 21 4.72 14.73 12.29
CA GLY A 21 3.27 14.69 12.53
C GLY A 21 2.40 14.09 11.42
N GLN A 22 2.96 13.54 10.34
CA GLN A 22 2.13 12.95 9.28
C GLN A 22 1.80 11.50 9.62
N ALA A 23 0.87 11.31 10.56
CA ALA A 23 0.08 10.10 10.60
C ALA A 23 -0.67 10.03 9.26
N MET A 24 -0.29 9.10 8.38
CA MET A 24 -1.06 8.83 7.17
C MET A 24 -2.47 8.46 7.63
N ALA A 25 -3.44 9.35 7.40
CA ALA A 25 -4.83 9.02 7.64
C ALA A 25 -5.12 7.77 6.82
N ALA A 26 -5.55 6.69 7.48
CA ALA A 26 -5.96 5.45 6.83
C ALA A 26 -7.29 5.70 6.09
N GLY A 27 -7.20 6.39 4.95
CA GLY A 27 -8.30 6.57 4.02
C GLY A 27 -8.44 5.38 3.10
N ALA A 28 -9.68 5.11 2.67
CA ALA A 28 -9.97 4.13 1.62
C ALA A 28 -9.21 4.48 0.34
N THR A 29 -8.40 3.55 -0.17
CA THR A 29 -7.64 3.71 -1.41
C THR A 29 -8.39 3.05 -2.57
N THR A 30 -8.39 3.67 -3.74
CA THR A 30 -8.89 3.04 -4.97
C THR A 30 -7.71 2.62 -5.84
N TYR A 31 -7.65 1.33 -6.16
CA TYR A 31 -6.60 0.74 -6.99
C TYR A 31 -7.17 0.38 -8.36
N THR A 32 -6.62 0.96 -9.43
CA THR A 32 -6.87 0.46 -10.77
C THR A 32 -6.05 -0.80 -11.01
N VAL A 33 -6.72 -1.92 -11.28
CA VAL A 33 -6.08 -3.22 -11.50
C VAL A 33 -5.22 -3.14 -12.76
N GLY A 34 -3.95 -3.54 -12.64
CA GLY A 34 -2.92 -3.43 -13.68
C GLY A 34 -2.11 -2.13 -13.67
N ALA A 35 -2.69 -1.02 -13.23
CA ALA A 35 -1.98 0.28 -13.23
C ALA A 35 -0.80 0.30 -12.25
N PRO A 36 0.31 1.04 -12.54
CA PRO A 36 0.47 1.95 -13.68
C PRO A 36 0.92 1.28 -14.99
N ASP A 37 1.31 0.00 -14.93
CA ASP A 37 2.01 -0.67 -16.02
C ASP A 37 1.08 -1.40 -17.01
N GLY A 38 -0.22 -1.43 -16.73
CA GLY A 38 -1.23 -2.07 -17.57
C GLY A 38 -2.66 -1.78 -17.13
N LEU A 39 -3.61 -2.58 -17.63
CA LEU A 39 -5.04 -2.52 -17.33
C LEU A 39 -5.58 -3.92 -17.01
N TRP A 40 -6.90 -4.09 -16.97
CA TRP A 40 -7.50 -5.43 -16.94
C TRP A 40 -7.49 -6.03 -18.36
N ASP A 41 -6.34 -6.58 -18.74
CA ASP A 41 -6.04 -7.16 -20.05
C ASP A 41 -5.24 -8.48 -19.94
N MET A 42 -4.77 -8.99 -21.09
CA MET A 42 -4.01 -10.24 -21.21
C MET A 42 -2.49 -10.05 -21.12
N GLU A 43 -1.99 -8.81 -21.05
CA GLU A 43 -0.56 -8.47 -21.12
C GLU A 43 0.02 -8.13 -19.74
N THR A 44 -0.85 -7.74 -18.81
CA THR A 44 -0.48 -7.28 -17.46
C THR A 44 0.06 -8.39 -16.56
N ASP A 45 1.20 -8.14 -15.88
CA ASP A 45 1.68 -9.00 -14.80
C ASP A 45 0.89 -8.74 -13.50
N TYR A 46 -0.18 -9.50 -13.34
CA TYR A 46 -1.03 -9.42 -12.15
C TYR A 46 -0.36 -9.89 -10.86
N LYS A 47 0.64 -10.78 -10.92
CA LYS A 47 1.33 -11.27 -9.73
C LYS A 47 2.20 -10.18 -9.16
N GLU A 48 2.99 -9.53 -10.02
CA GLU A 48 3.76 -8.34 -9.66
C GLU A 48 2.83 -7.20 -9.22
N TRP A 49 1.71 -7.02 -9.93
CA TRP A 49 0.73 -6.02 -9.55
C TRP A 49 0.26 -6.25 -8.11
N VAL A 50 -0.30 -7.40 -7.78
CA VAL A 50 -0.79 -7.69 -6.42
C VAL A 50 0.33 -7.58 -5.37
N ALA A 51 1.54 -8.08 -5.66
CA ALA A 51 2.63 -8.17 -4.69
C ALA A 51 3.13 -6.81 -4.16
N ARG A 52 2.96 -5.72 -4.91
CA ARG A 52 3.39 -4.38 -4.50
C ARG A 52 2.33 -3.62 -3.70
N ARG A 53 1.19 -4.24 -3.36
CA ARG A 53 0.06 -3.59 -2.66
C ARG A 53 -0.35 -4.35 -1.40
N THR A 54 -1.00 -3.63 -0.51
CA THR A 54 -1.66 -4.20 0.68
C THR A 54 -3.05 -3.62 0.75
N PHE A 55 -4.05 -4.49 0.80
CA PHE A 55 -5.46 -4.13 0.73
C PHE A 55 -6.09 -4.19 2.11
N HIS A 56 -6.98 -3.23 2.40
CA HIS A 56 -7.69 -3.11 3.67
C HIS A 56 -9.20 -2.96 3.45
N PRO A 57 -10.02 -3.25 4.46
CA PRO A 57 -11.44 -2.91 4.42
C PRO A 57 -11.64 -1.42 4.16
N GLY A 58 -12.51 -1.09 3.22
CA GLY A 58 -12.77 0.26 2.73
C GLY A 58 -12.15 0.54 1.36
N ASP A 59 -11.07 -0.15 0.99
CA ASP A 59 -10.43 0.01 -0.31
C ASP A 59 -11.35 -0.40 -1.46
N LYS A 60 -11.01 0.02 -2.68
CA LYS A 60 -11.75 -0.30 -3.90
C LYS A 60 -10.81 -0.76 -4.99
N LEU A 61 -11.32 -1.63 -5.85
CA LEU A 61 -10.67 -2.07 -7.08
C LEU A 61 -11.45 -1.51 -8.27
N THR A 62 -10.76 -0.85 -9.18
CA THR A 62 -11.31 -0.44 -10.47
C THR A 62 -10.74 -1.36 -11.56
N PHE A 63 -11.63 -2.02 -12.30
CA PHE A 63 -11.29 -2.84 -13.44
C PHE A 63 -11.66 -2.10 -14.72
N THR A 64 -10.65 -1.66 -15.48
CA THR A 64 -10.83 -0.95 -16.74
C THR A 64 -10.43 -1.86 -17.90
N TYR A 65 -11.32 -2.05 -18.87
CA TYR A 65 -11.12 -2.97 -20.00
C TYR A 65 -12.10 -2.69 -21.16
N SER A 66 -11.82 -3.21 -22.37
CA SER A 66 -12.81 -3.26 -23.44
C SER A 66 -13.83 -4.35 -23.13
N ARG A 67 -15.09 -3.95 -22.91
CA ARG A 67 -16.20 -4.87 -22.56
C ARG A 67 -16.50 -5.91 -23.64
N GLU A 68 -16.06 -5.68 -24.88
CA GLU A 68 -16.16 -6.61 -25.98
C GLU A 68 -15.14 -7.76 -25.87
N LEU A 69 -14.04 -7.52 -25.15
CA LEU A 69 -12.90 -8.44 -25.06
C LEU A 69 -12.78 -9.10 -23.69
N HIS A 70 -13.28 -8.48 -22.62
CA HIS A 70 -13.09 -8.97 -21.26
C HIS A 70 -14.36 -8.80 -20.41
N ASP A 71 -14.40 -9.51 -19.29
CA ASP A 71 -15.31 -9.28 -18.18
C ASP A 71 -14.57 -9.46 -16.84
N VAL A 72 -15.24 -9.19 -15.74
CA VAL A 72 -14.72 -9.46 -14.39
C VAL A 72 -15.70 -10.36 -13.68
N VAL A 73 -15.22 -11.52 -13.23
CA VAL A 73 -16.03 -12.49 -12.49
C VAL A 73 -15.38 -12.75 -11.15
N GLU A 74 -16.11 -12.49 -10.08
CA GLU A 74 -15.71 -12.91 -8.74
C GLU A 74 -16.12 -14.36 -8.52
N VAL A 75 -15.20 -15.15 -8.00
CA VAL A 75 -15.38 -16.60 -7.83
C VAL A 75 -14.89 -17.06 -6.46
N THR A 76 -15.26 -18.29 -6.10
CA THR A 76 -14.65 -18.98 -4.96
C THR A 76 -13.20 -19.37 -5.28
N LYS A 77 -12.44 -19.75 -4.25
CA LYS A 77 -11.08 -20.30 -4.46
C LYS A 77 -11.07 -21.47 -5.46
N ALA A 78 -12.04 -22.38 -5.36
CA ALA A 78 -12.13 -23.51 -6.28
C ALA A 78 -12.39 -23.07 -7.73
N GLY A 79 -13.27 -22.09 -7.93
CA GLY A 79 -13.50 -21.49 -9.26
C GLY A 79 -12.25 -20.79 -9.79
N TYR A 80 -11.52 -20.08 -8.94
CA TYR A 80 -10.25 -19.45 -9.29
C TYR A 80 -9.20 -20.48 -9.73
N ASP A 81 -8.97 -21.52 -8.92
CA ASP A 81 -7.98 -22.57 -9.20
C ASP A 81 -8.31 -23.32 -10.50
N ALA A 82 -9.60 -23.61 -10.73
CA ALA A 82 -10.09 -24.30 -11.93
C ALA A 82 -10.29 -23.37 -13.15
N CYS A 83 -10.10 -22.05 -13.01
CA CYS A 83 -10.46 -21.07 -14.02
C CYS A 83 -11.91 -21.21 -14.53
N SER A 84 -12.85 -21.38 -13.60
CA SER A 84 -14.27 -21.58 -13.88
C SER A 84 -15.11 -20.42 -13.34
N SER A 85 -15.94 -19.86 -14.22
CA SER A 85 -16.94 -18.82 -13.92
C SER A 85 -18.36 -19.37 -13.69
N ALA A 86 -18.55 -20.70 -13.72
CA ALA A 86 -19.86 -21.35 -13.74
C ALA A 86 -20.71 -21.11 -12.48
N ASN A 87 -20.07 -21.05 -11.30
CA ASN A 87 -20.70 -20.77 -10.01
C ASN A 87 -20.13 -19.48 -9.42
N ASN A 88 -20.23 -18.39 -10.17
CA ASN A 88 -19.69 -17.10 -9.76
C ASN A 88 -20.44 -16.52 -8.54
N ILE A 89 -19.71 -15.70 -7.79
CA ILE A 89 -20.24 -14.89 -6.68
C ILE A 89 -20.86 -13.61 -7.26
N SER A 90 -20.17 -13.00 -8.22
CA SER A 90 -20.63 -11.82 -8.94
C SER A 90 -19.96 -11.74 -10.32
N ALA A 91 -20.57 -10.99 -11.24
CA ALA A 91 -20.02 -10.73 -12.56
C ALA A 91 -20.28 -9.28 -12.99
N PHE A 92 -19.29 -8.67 -13.63
CA PHE A 92 -19.30 -7.28 -14.06
C PHE A 92 -18.84 -7.18 -15.51
N ARG A 93 -19.49 -6.30 -16.28
CA ARG A 93 -19.37 -6.23 -17.75
C ARG A 93 -19.41 -4.80 -18.29
N SER A 94 -19.17 -3.79 -17.45
CA SER A 94 -19.29 -2.39 -17.90
C SER A 94 -18.05 -1.89 -18.66
N GLY A 95 -16.89 -2.52 -18.44
CA GLY A 95 -15.59 -2.04 -18.92
C GLY A 95 -14.91 -1.03 -17.99
N ASN A 96 -15.58 -0.61 -16.91
CA ASN A 96 -15.03 0.25 -15.86
C ASN A 96 -15.71 -0.06 -14.52
N ASP A 97 -15.49 -1.28 -14.01
CA ASP A 97 -16.21 -1.81 -12.84
C ASP A 97 -15.49 -1.47 -11.55
N LEU A 98 -16.25 -0.99 -10.55
CA LEU A 98 -15.75 -0.63 -9.24
C LEU A 98 -16.22 -1.65 -8.19
N VAL A 99 -15.28 -2.33 -7.54
CA VAL A 99 -15.55 -3.34 -6.50
C VAL A 99 -15.02 -2.86 -5.17
N ALA A 100 -15.89 -2.71 -4.17
CA ALA A 100 -15.49 -2.37 -2.81
C ALA A 100 -14.99 -3.60 -2.05
N LEU A 101 -13.87 -3.45 -1.32
CA LEU A 101 -13.30 -4.42 -0.41
C LEU A 101 -13.83 -4.12 0.99
N THR A 102 -14.97 -4.71 1.36
CA THR A 102 -15.70 -4.30 2.58
C THR A 102 -15.29 -5.04 3.84
N ALA A 103 -14.63 -6.20 3.72
CA ALA A 103 -14.29 -7.06 4.84
C ALA A 103 -12.91 -7.70 4.66
N VAL A 104 -12.30 -8.07 5.80
CA VAL A 104 -11.07 -8.87 5.85
C VAL A 104 -11.33 -10.24 5.23
N GLY A 105 -10.37 -10.75 4.47
CA GLY A 105 -10.44 -12.07 3.85
C GLY A 105 -9.85 -12.07 2.44
N THR A 106 -9.88 -13.25 1.81
CA THR A 106 -9.39 -13.42 0.44
C THR A 106 -10.53 -13.37 -0.56
N ARG A 107 -10.35 -12.59 -1.62
CA ARG A 107 -11.25 -12.51 -2.77
C ARG A 107 -10.55 -12.90 -4.05
N TYR A 108 -11.28 -13.49 -4.98
CA TYR A 108 -10.72 -14.02 -6.23
C TYR A 108 -11.50 -13.49 -7.41
N PHE A 109 -10.79 -12.91 -8.38
CA PHE A 109 -11.37 -12.37 -9.60
C PHE A 109 -10.67 -12.96 -10.82
N LEU A 110 -11.41 -13.18 -11.90
CA LEU A 110 -10.91 -13.68 -13.17
C LEU A 110 -11.69 -13.11 -14.34
N CYS A 111 -11.11 -13.17 -15.53
CA CYS A 111 -11.86 -12.99 -16.77
C CYS A 111 -12.48 -14.34 -17.18
N GLY A 112 -13.79 -14.34 -17.38
CA GLY A 112 -14.60 -15.53 -17.65
C GLY A 112 -14.63 -15.95 -19.12
N LEU A 113 -14.02 -15.17 -20.02
CA LEU A 113 -13.90 -15.55 -21.43
C LEU A 113 -12.93 -16.73 -21.59
N THR A 114 -13.30 -17.64 -22.51
CA THR A 114 -12.56 -18.88 -22.77
C THR A 114 -11.08 -18.61 -23.03
N GLY A 115 -10.22 -19.24 -22.24
CA GLY A 115 -8.75 -19.12 -22.36
C GLY A 115 -8.13 -17.95 -21.58
N HIS A 116 -8.88 -16.93 -21.19
CA HIS A 116 -8.30 -15.73 -20.58
C HIS A 116 -7.76 -16.00 -19.17
N CYS A 117 -8.58 -16.58 -18.28
CA CYS A 117 -8.14 -16.95 -16.94
C CYS A 117 -6.95 -17.95 -16.97
N GLY A 118 -7.02 -18.95 -17.85
CA GLY A 118 -5.97 -19.97 -17.99
C GLY A 118 -4.63 -19.39 -18.44
N SER A 119 -4.67 -18.31 -19.23
CA SER A 119 -3.51 -17.55 -19.66
C SER A 119 -3.03 -16.52 -18.64
N GLY A 120 -3.65 -16.44 -17.45
CA GLY A 120 -3.17 -15.61 -16.35
C GLY A 120 -4.02 -14.39 -16.02
N MET A 121 -5.13 -14.15 -16.72
CA MET A 121 -6.03 -13.01 -16.45
C MET A 121 -6.93 -13.27 -15.23
N LYS A 122 -6.30 -13.26 -14.05
CA LYS A 122 -6.88 -13.60 -12.75
C LYS A 122 -6.07 -12.98 -11.60
N ILE A 123 -6.75 -12.49 -10.57
CA ILE A 123 -6.11 -11.94 -9.36
C ILE A 123 -6.68 -12.58 -8.09
N ARG A 124 -5.81 -12.75 -7.10
CA ARG A 124 -6.16 -13.05 -5.72
C ARG A 124 -5.87 -11.81 -4.89
N ILE A 125 -6.85 -11.34 -4.14
CA ILE A 125 -6.73 -10.17 -3.27
C ILE A 125 -6.89 -10.62 -1.83
N ASP A 126 -5.82 -10.49 -1.04
CA ASP A 126 -5.87 -10.71 0.40
C ASP A 126 -6.10 -9.36 1.10
N VAL A 127 -7.29 -9.19 1.68
CA VAL A 127 -7.69 -7.99 2.42
C VAL A 127 -7.36 -8.19 3.89
N LEU A 128 -6.47 -7.38 4.44
CA LEU A 128 -5.94 -7.49 5.79
C LEU A 128 -6.62 -6.50 6.73
N ALA A 129 -6.76 -6.86 8.00
CA ALA A 129 -7.18 -5.91 9.02
C ALA A 129 -6.15 -4.77 9.10
N ALA A 130 -6.61 -3.53 9.22
CA ALA A 130 -5.71 -2.42 9.51
C ALA A 130 -4.97 -2.72 10.82
N ALA A 131 -3.65 -2.56 10.81
CA ALA A 131 -2.86 -2.68 12.03
C ALA A 131 -3.36 -1.63 13.02
N SER A 132 -4.00 -2.07 14.11
CA SER A 132 -4.36 -1.18 15.19
C SER A 132 -3.07 -0.70 15.85
N SER A 133 -2.68 0.56 15.65
CA SER A 133 -1.81 1.26 16.58
C SER A 133 -2.61 1.52 17.86
N GLY A 134 -2.84 0.46 18.65
CA GLY A 134 -3.37 0.61 19.99
C GLY A 134 -2.43 1.50 20.82
N PRO A 135 -2.92 2.32 21.75
CA PRO A 135 -2.06 2.96 22.74
C PRO A 135 -1.24 1.85 23.40
N ALA A 136 0.09 2.02 23.45
CA ALA A 136 0.94 1.18 24.28
C ALA A 136 0.28 1.10 25.65
N ALA A 137 -0.07 -0.11 26.10
CA ALA A 137 -0.66 -0.31 27.41
C ALA A 137 0.22 0.43 28.43
N ALA A 138 -0.32 1.48 29.04
CA ALA A 138 0.38 2.23 30.05
C ALA A 138 0.77 1.24 31.15
N ALA A 139 2.07 1.08 31.37
CA ALA A 139 2.60 0.30 32.47
C ALA A 139 2.02 0.86 33.77
N GLY A 140 1.13 0.10 34.41
CA GLY A 140 0.67 0.39 35.75
C GLY A 140 1.86 0.31 36.73
N PRO A 141 1.87 1.13 37.80
CA PRO A 141 2.98 1.14 38.74
C PRO A 141 2.88 -0.04 39.71
N GLY A 142 3.94 -0.85 39.77
CA GLY A 142 4.31 -1.62 40.95
C GLY A 142 4.13 -3.13 40.86
N ALA A 143 5.23 -3.86 40.65
CA ALA A 143 5.90 -4.60 41.73
C ALA A 143 7.15 -5.36 41.24
N ALA A 144 8.24 -5.14 41.99
CA ALA A 144 9.42 -5.99 42.22
C ALA A 144 10.44 -6.25 41.10
N ALA A 145 11.64 -5.72 41.37
CA ALA A 145 12.89 -5.95 40.68
C ALA A 145 13.42 -7.38 40.86
N ALA A 146 14.05 -7.92 39.82
CA ALA A 146 15.00 -9.02 39.89
C ALA A 146 16.21 -8.70 38.98
N PRO A 147 17.45 -9.08 39.36
CA PRO A 147 18.66 -8.48 38.82
C PRO A 147 19.09 -9.07 37.47
N LEU A 148 19.73 -8.22 36.65
CA LEU A 148 20.40 -8.58 35.40
C LEU A 148 21.65 -9.45 35.66
N PRO A 149 22.02 -10.34 34.72
CA PRO A 149 23.41 -10.61 34.42
C PRO A 149 23.88 -9.77 33.21
N SER A 150 24.88 -8.94 33.45
CA SER A 150 25.64 -8.19 32.45
C SER A 150 26.57 -9.12 31.67
N THR A 151 26.55 -9.07 30.34
CA THR A 151 27.72 -9.45 29.53
C THR A 151 27.91 -8.45 28.40
N SER A 152 28.99 -7.68 28.54
CA SER A 152 29.55 -6.80 27.52
C SER A 152 30.06 -7.61 26.32
N SER A 153 29.83 -7.10 25.12
CA SER A 153 30.75 -7.25 23.98
C SER A 153 30.51 -6.11 23.00
N SER A 154 31.45 -5.18 22.99
CA SER A 154 31.56 -4.11 22.01
C SER A 154 32.20 -4.66 20.73
N VAL A 155 31.62 -4.42 19.55
CA VAL A 155 32.40 -4.21 18.31
C VAL A 155 31.76 -3.11 17.45
N THR A 156 32.66 -2.19 17.11
CA THR A 156 32.60 -0.95 16.34
C THR A 156 32.24 -1.11 14.85
N THR A 157 31.34 -0.23 14.38
CA THR A 157 31.31 0.57 13.12
C THR A 157 31.61 -0.05 11.74
N ALA A 158 30.71 0.19 10.79
CA ALA A 158 31.07 0.70 9.46
C ALA A 158 29.90 1.47 8.80
N VAL A 159 30.21 2.67 8.31
CA VAL A 159 29.36 3.63 7.61
C VAL A 159 29.45 3.41 6.09
N ALA A 160 28.34 3.54 5.37
CA ALA A 160 28.25 4.07 3.99
C ALA A 160 26.75 4.34 3.72
N GLY A 161 26.26 5.58 3.57
CA GLY A 161 26.48 6.46 2.42
C GLY A 161 25.68 5.90 1.22
N SER A 162 24.64 6.51 0.66
CA SER A 162 24.54 7.91 0.24
C SER A 162 23.09 8.35 0.01
N ARG A 163 22.87 9.64 0.23
CA ARG A 163 21.67 10.39 -0.16
C ARG A 163 21.72 10.70 -1.66
N LEU A 164 20.57 10.59 -2.34
CA LEU A 164 20.30 11.41 -3.51
C LEU A 164 18.84 11.83 -3.48
N VAL A 165 18.57 13.00 -2.90
CA VAL A 165 17.31 13.72 -3.08
C VAL A 165 17.67 15.00 -3.82
N LEU A 166 17.53 14.96 -5.14
CA LEU A 166 17.62 16.14 -6.01
C LEU A 166 16.35 16.97 -5.79
N VAL A 167 16.46 18.04 -5.01
CA VAL A 167 15.48 19.13 -4.98
C VAL A 167 16.00 20.22 -5.92
N LEU A 168 15.50 20.23 -7.15
CA LEU A 168 15.71 21.33 -8.10
C LEU A 168 14.68 22.43 -7.79
N LEU A 169 15.10 23.45 -7.04
CA LEU A 169 14.38 24.72 -6.91
C LEU A 169 15.14 25.78 -7.71
N TYR A 170 14.74 25.99 -8.96
CA TYR A 170 15.10 27.19 -9.70
C TYR A 170 13.93 28.17 -9.64
N ALA A 171 14.07 29.17 -8.77
CA ALA A 171 13.28 30.39 -8.85
C ALA A 171 14.20 31.59 -8.73
N LEU A 172 14.38 32.25 -9.89
CA LEU A 172 14.41 33.70 -10.09
C LEU A 172 15.56 34.50 -9.47
N LEU A 173 16.34 35.18 -10.33
CA LEU A 173 16.79 36.59 -10.22
C LEU A 173 17.72 36.94 -11.43
N PRO A 174 17.92 38.24 -11.79
CA PRO A 174 17.44 38.81 -13.05
C PRO A 174 18.53 39.30 -14.03
N LEU A 175 18.07 39.72 -15.22
CA LEU A 175 18.80 40.40 -16.29
C LEU A 175 19.65 41.56 -15.80
N TRP A 176 20.95 41.57 -16.14
CA TRP A 176 21.74 42.71 -16.62
C TRP A 176 22.81 42.17 -17.59
#